data_AF-A0A1B9Y340-F1
#
_entry.id   AF-A0A1B9Y340-F1
#
_cell.length_a   1.000
_cell.length_b   1.000
_cell.length_c   1.000
_cell.angle_alpha   90.00
_cell.angle_beta   90.00
_cell.angle_gamma   90.00
#
_symmetry.space_group_name_H-M   'P 1'
#
loop_
_entity.id
_entity.type
_entity.pdbx_description
1 polymer ?
#
loop_
_entity_poly.entity_id
_entity_poly.type
_entity_poly.pdbx_seq_one_letter_code
_entity_poly.pdbx_strand_id
1 'polypeptide(L)'
;MNLKELLHYNITSFLEKGLIDNELDFQRGKIASRKLRLLSKENEKVNKTRKALNKLLYNYEQKHWADFESVTDEQIKESEIAKQTASKEIIIF
;
A
#
# COMPACT_ATOMS: atom_id res chain seq x y z
N MET A 1 0.69 -12.21 -16.95
CA MET A 1 1.42 -12.07 -15.67
C MET A 1 0.41 -11.86 -14.55
N ASN A 2 0.37 -12.78 -13.59
CA ASN A 2 -0.59 -12.77 -12.50
C ASN A 2 -0.04 -11.92 -11.34
N LEU A 3 -0.75 -10.88 -10.93
CA LEU A 3 -0.31 -9.99 -9.84
C LEU A 3 -0.21 -10.74 -8.49
N LYS A 4 -0.96 -11.83 -8.32
CA LYS A 4 -0.92 -12.68 -7.11
C LYS A 4 0.41 -13.43 -6.94
N GLU A 5 1.11 -13.73 -8.04
CA GLU A 5 2.42 -14.40 -7.99
C GLU A 5 3.56 -13.40 -7.70
N LEU A 6 3.33 -12.12 -8.01
CA LEU A 6 4.33 -11.08 -7.86
C LEU A 6 4.27 -10.38 -6.50
N LEU A 7 3.22 -10.54 -5.72
CA LEU A 7 3.03 -9.87 -4.45
C LEU A 7 2.63 -10.90 -3.40
N HIS A 8 3.36 -10.95 -2.28
CA HIS A 8 3.12 -11.92 -1.21
C HIS A 8 1.79 -11.72 -0.46
N TYR A 9 1.08 -10.62 -0.74
CA TYR A 9 -0.25 -10.33 -0.20
C TYR A 9 -1.17 -9.77 -1.27
N ASN A 10 -2.45 -10.09 -1.14
CA ASN A 10 -3.48 -9.81 -2.13
C ASN A 10 -3.90 -8.33 -2.12
N ILE A 11 -3.11 -7.46 -2.75
CA ILE A 11 -3.50 -6.04 -2.98
C ILE A 11 -4.74 -5.89 -3.88
N THR A 12 -5.18 -6.99 -4.49
CA THR A 12 -6.33 -7.00 -5.37
C THR A 12 -7.59 -6.61 -4.61
N SER A 13 -7.68 -6.91 -3.30
CA SER A 13 -8.87 -6.56 -2.49
C SER A 13 -9.15 -5.06 -2.46
N PHE A 14 -8.17 -4.22 -2.12
CA PHE A 14 -8.38 -2.77 -2.09
C PHE A 14 -8.27 -2.10 -3.47
N LEU A 15 -7.63 -2.73 -4.45
CA LEU A 15 -7.71 -2.29 -5.85
C LEU A 15 -9.09 -2.51 -6.45
N GLU A 16 -9.73 -3.65 -6.17
CA GLU A 16 -11.10 -3.97 -6.60
C GLU A 16 -12.13 -3.09 -5.88
N LYS A 17 -11.97 -2.90 -4.57
CA LYS A 17 -12.80 -1.97 -3.79
C LYS A 17 -12.60 -0.51 -4.20
N GLY A 18 -11.43 -0.15 -4.73
CA GLY A 18 -11.06 1.22 -5.02
C GLY A 18 -10.88 2.08 -3.76
N LEU A 19 -10.57 1.47 -2.62
CA LEU A 19 -10.44 2.13 -1.31
C LEU A 19 -9.46 1.38 -0.40
N ILE A 20 -8.65 2.13 0.35
CA ILE A 20 -7.84 1.64 1.46
C ILE A 20 -8.59 1.97 2.75
N ASP A 21 -8.99 0.93 3.50
CA ASP A 21 -9.91 1.06 4.65
C ASP A 21 -9.18 1.27 5.98
N ASN A 22 -7.90 0.89 6.07
CA ASN A 22 -7.16 0.86 7.32
C ASN A 22 -5.66 0.97 7.10
N GLU A 23 -4.93 1.19 8.20
CA GLU A 23 -3.50 1.43 8.19
C GLU A 23 -2.69 0.21 7.72
N LEU A 24 -3.17 -1.02 7.97
CA LEU A 24 -2.51 -2.22 7.47
C LEU A 24 -2.56 -2.32 5.94
N ASP A 25 -3.71 -2.03 5.33
CA ASP A 25 -3.86 -1.97 3.89
C ASP A 25 -3.02 -0.83 3.29
N PHE A 26 -2.92 0.31 3.99
CA PHE A 26 -2.05 1.41 3.59
C PHE A 26 -0.57 0.99 3.54
N GLN A 27 -0.08 0.31 4.59
CA GLN A 27 1.31 -0.15 4.63
C GLN A 27 1.58 -1.26 3.60
N ARG A 28 0.67 -2.22 3.41
CA ARG A 28 0.76 -3.23 2.33
C ARG A 28 0.78 -2.57 0.95
N GLY A 29 -0.07 -1.57 0.74
CA GLY A 29 -0.12 -0.78 -0.49
C GLY A 29 1.17 -0.03 -0.77
N LYS A 30 1.78 0.60 0.24
CA LYS A 30 3.09 1.27 0.10
C LYS A 30 4.18 0.30 -0.36
N ILE A 31 4.23 -0.90 0.21
CA ILE A 31 5.26 -1.87 -0.15
C ILE A 31 5.01 -2.41 -1.56
N ALA A 32 3.76 -2.74 -1.89
CA ALA A 32 3.40 -3.15 -3.24
C ALA A 32 3.71 -2.08 -4.29
N SER A 33 3.45 -0.79 -4.00
CA SER A 33 3.79 0.32 -4.90
C SER A 33 5.30 0.37 -5.21
N ARG A 34 6.15 0.15 -4.20
CA ARG A 34 7.61 0.06 -4.39
C ARG A 34 8.00 -1.12 -5.31
N LYS A 35 7.39 -2.29 -5.13
CA LYS A 35 7.65 -3.46 -5.98
C LYS A 35 7.16 -3.24 -7.42
N LEU A 36 5.95 -2.70 -7.58
CA LEU A 36 5.39 -2.35 -8.88
C LEU A 36 6.22 -1.29 -9.61
N ARG A 37 6.88 -0.37 -8.89
CA ARG A 37 7.80 0.61 -9.51
C ARG A 37 8.93 -0.07 -10.26
N LEU A 38 9.54 -1.12 -9.68
CA LEU A 38 10.63 -1.86 -10.32
C LEU A 38 10.14 -2.56 -11.60
N LEU A 39 8.97 -3.19 -11.52
CA LEU A 39 8.37 -3.95 -12.62
C LEU A 39 7.74 -3.06 -13.72
N SER A 40 7.35 -1.82 -13.39
CA SER A 40 6.63 -0.93 -14.31
C SER A 40 7.48 -0.40 -15.47
N LYS A 41 8.80 -0.55 -15.39
CA LYS A 41 9.72 -0.13 -16.48
C LYS A 41 9.53 -0.95 -17.75
N GLU A 42 9.08 -2.19 -17.60
CA GLU A 42 9.03 -3.18 -18.68
C GLU A 42 7.60 -3.58 -19.05
N ASN A 43 6.59 -3.09 -18.31
CA ASN A 43 5.21 -3.50 -18.49
C ASN A 43 4.21 -2.37 -18.24
N GLU A 44 3.53 -1.93 -19.31
CA GLU A 44 2.56 -0.83 -19.24
C GLU A 44 1.34 -1.15 -18.36
N LYS A 45 0.88 -2.41 -18.34
CA LYS A 45 -0.23 -2.84 -17.47
C LYS A 45 0.15 -2.69 -16.01
N VAL A 46 1.38 -3.08 -15.64
CA VAL A 46 1.92 -2.88 -14.30
C VAL A 46 2.01 -1.39 -13.95
N ASN A 47 2.40 -0.54 -14.89
CA ASN A 47 2.42 0.92 -14.68
C ASN A 47 1.01 1.48 -14.41
N LYS A 48 -0.02 1.01 -15.15
CA LYS A 48 -1.42 1.40 -14.92
C LYS A 48 -1.89 0.99 -13.52
N THR A 49 -1.61 -0.26 -13.10
CA THR A 49 -1.93 -0.74 -11.75
C THR A 49 -1.22 0.09 -10.68
N ARG A 50 0.06 0.41 -10.85
CA ARG A 50 0.82 1.26 -9.92
C ARG A 50 0.22 2.65 -9.79
N LYS A 51 -0.20 3.28 -10.90
CA LYS A 51 -0.86 4.58 -10.88
C LYS A 51 -2.18 4.55 -10.11
N ALA A 52 -3.00 3.52 -10.34
CA ALA A 52 -4.25 3.32 -9.60
C ALA A 52 -3.98 3.18 -8.09
N LEU A 53 -3.03 2.32 -7.71
CA LEU A 53 -2.64 2.13 -6.31
C LEU A 53 -2.15 3.42 -5.65
N ASN A 54 -1.30 4.19 -6.34
CA ASN A 54 -0.80 5.46 -5.82
C ASN A 54 -1.90 6.50 -5.58
N LYS A 55 -2.95 6.50 -6.42
CA LYS A 55 -4.12 7.36 -6.19
C LYS A 55 -4.84 6.99 -4.90
N LEU A 56 -5.00 5.69 -4.63
CA LEU A 56 -5.62 5.21 -3.37
C LEU A 56 -4.78 5.56 -2.15
N LEU A 57 -3.46 5.36 -2.23
CA LEU A 57 -2.52 5.72 -1.17
C LEU A 57 -2.59 7.22 -0.86
N TYR A 58 -2.54 8.06 -1.90
CA TYR A 58 -2.64 9.51 -1.75
C TYR A 58 -3.93 9.92 -1.05
N ASN A 59 -5.08 9.37 -1.49
CA ASN A 59 -6.38 9.70 -0.87
C ASN A 59 -6.43 9.31 0.62
N TYR A 60 -5.89 8.16 0.98
CA TYR A 60 -5.82 7.73 2.37
C TYR A 60 -4.89 8.65 3.19
N GLU A 61 -3.70 8.95 2.67
CA GLU A 61 -2.74 9.85 3.31
C GLU A 61 -3.33 11.24 3.54
N GLN A 62 -4.03 11.80 2.54
CA GLN A 62 -4.69 13.10 2.70
C GLN A 62 -5.78 13.09 3.77
N LYS A 63 -6.51 11.98 3.90
CA LYS A 63 -7.60 11.86 4.87
C LYS A 63 -7.11 11.64 6.30
N HIS A 64 -6.02 10.91 6.48
CA HIS A 64 -5.58 10.42 7.80
C HIS A 64 -4.31 11.09 8.33
N TRP A 65 -3.47 11.65 7.45
CA TRP A 65 -2.12 12.09 7.80
C TRP A 65 -1.75 13.50 7.31
N ALA A 66 -2.63 14.20 6.58
CA ALA A 66 -2.32 15.53 6.05
C ALA A 66 -2.27 16.63 7.12
N ASP A 67 -3.14 16.56 8.12
CA ASP A 67 -3.17 17.51 9.22
C ASP A 67 -2.30 17.01 10.38
N PHE A 68 -1.03 17.39 10.36
CA PHE A 68 -0.03 16.96 11.33
C PHE A 68 -0.37 17.36 12.76
N GLU A 69 -1.10 18.47 12.97
CA GLU A 69 -1.50 18.91 14.32
C GLU A 69 -2.58 18.01 14.93
N SER A 70 -3.33 17.31 14.09
CA SER A 70 -4.40 16.38 14.51
C SER A 70 -3.92 14.93 14.73
N VAL A 71 -2.69 14.60 14.33
CA VAL A 71 -2.14 13.24 14.45
C VAL A 71 -1.86 12.91 15.91
N THR A 72 -2.47 11.85 16.43
CA THR A 72 -2.28 11.41 17.82
C THR A 72 -1.18 10.35 17.96
N ASP A 73 -0.67 10.20 19.18
CA ASP A 73 0.31 9.15 19.53
C ASP A 73 -0.26 7.74 19.30
N GLU A 74 -1.57 7.54 19.53
CA GLU A 74 -2.24 6.28 19.24
C GLU A 74 -2.20 5.97 17.75
N GLN A 75 -2.50 6.95 16.89
CA GLN A 75 -2.44 6.77 15.44
C GLN A 75 -1.03 6.42 14.97
N ILE A 76 0.00 7.07 15.52
CA ILE A 76 1.40 6.73 15.25
C ILE A 76 1.71 5.29 15.67
N LYS A 77 1.24 4.87 16.85
CA LYS A 77 1.44 3.51 17.36
C LYS A 77 0.75 2.47 16.49
N GLU A 78 -0.48 2.72 16.06
CA GLU A 78 -1.20 1.87 15.11
C GLU A 78 -0.44 1.74 13.78
N SER A 79 0.10 2.85 13.27
CA SER A 79 0.92 2.85 12.06
C SER A 79 2.17 1.98 12.19
N GLU A 80 2.88 2.07 13.31
CA GLU A 80 4.06 1.23 13.53
C GLU A 80 3.69 -0.26 13.67
N ILE A 81 2.59 -0.61 14.34
CA ILE A 81 2.10 -2.00 14.42
C ILE A 81 1.73 -2.53 13.03
N ALA A 82 0.99 -1.74 12.25
CA ALA A 82 0.59 -2.08 10.89
C ALA A 82 1.81 -2.28 9.98
N LYS A 83 2.81 -1.41 10.08
CA LYS A 83 4.05 -1.49 9.32
C LYS A 83 4.86 -2.73 9.67
N GLN A 84 4.99 -3.07 10.96
CA GLN A 84 5.65 -4.30 11.39
C GLN A 84 4.92 -5.54 10.87
N THR A 85 3.59 -5.53 10.94
CA THR A 85 2.75 -6.65 10.44
C THR A 85 2.94 -6.84 8.94
N ALA A 86 2.74 -5.78 8.15
CA ALA A 86 2.93 -5.83 6.69
C ALA A 86 4.36 -6.23 6.29
N SER A 87 5.36 -5.82 7.06
CA SER A 87 6.76 -6.18 6.78
C SER A 87 7.04 -7.65 7.05
N LYS A 88 6.49 -8.24 8.12
CA LYS A 88 6.63 -9.68 8.44
C LYS A 88 5.96 -10.58 7.41
N GLU A 89 4.91 -10.11 6.73
CA GLU A 89 4.27 -10.82 5.62
C GLU A 89 5.17 -10.92 4.38
N ILE A 90 6.21 -10.08 4.29
CA ILE A 90 7.22 -10.17 3.25
C ILE A 90 8.34 -11.05 3.75
N ILE A 91 8.45 -12.26 3.21
CA ILE A 91 9.71 -12.99 3.28
C ILE A 91 10.72 -12.22 2.41
N ILE A 92 11.64 -11.50 3.05
CA ILE A 92 12.81 -10.90 2.41
C ILE A 92 13.79 -12.06 2.19
N PHE A 93 13.93 -12.51 0.95
CA PHE A 93 15.04 -13.36 0.52
C PHE A 93 16.13 -12.49 -0.09
#